data_AF-A0A929BMS0-F1
#
_entry.id   AF-A0A929BMS0-F1
#
_cell.length_a   1.000
_cell.length_b   1.000
_cell.length_c   1.000
_cell.angle_alpha   90.00
_cell.angle_beta   90.00
_cell.angle_gamma   90.00
#
_symmetry.space_group_name_H-M   'P 1'
#
loop_
_entity.id
_entity.type
_entity.pdbx_description
1 polymer ?
#
loop_
_entity_poly.entity_id
_entity_poly.type
_entity_poly.pdbx_seq_one_letter_code
_entity_poly.pdbx_strand_id
1 'polypeptide(L)'
;MEVSTHLRRAADVDLDQFVTAPDTQRAAQTSPSQVEPADAEVMASVGVHVEGEDRSGTFILRDFHPLCVVAHSDDFELLALADALRKYGWLRERYYWKAVPADLDEITAQCASQPEPQGYFVRVKKGAKVSLPVQACLYITRGDIAQMVHNVVILEEDSELHLITGCATRTGVSSAVHLGVSEHYVGRNARLTSTMIHSWGPGVKVRPRSGTIVEAGGMFISNYVSLRPGGDIQSNPR
;
A
#
# COMPACT_ATOMS: atom_id res chain seq x y z
N MET A 1 -24.25 37.25 -7.88
CA MET A 1 -24.59 35.83 -7.65
C MET A 1 -23.26 35.09 -7.61
N GLU A 2 -22.63 35.10 -6.44
CA GLU A 2 -21.31 34.50 -6.24
C GLU A 2 -21.45 32.98 -6.27
N VAL A 3 -20.77 32.35 -7.23
CA VAL A 3 -20.60 30.90 -7.24
C VAL A 3 -19.47 30.60 -6.27
N SER A 4 -19.83 30.32 -5.02
CA SER A 4 -18.91 29.79 -4.02
C SER A 4 -18.45 28.40 -4.46
N THR A 5 -17.26 28.31 -5.04
CA THR A 5 -16.53 27.06 -5.25
C THR A 5 -15.87 26.65 -3.94
N HIS A 6 -16.66 26.15 -3.00
CA HIS A 6 -16.14 25.33 -1.91
C HIS A 6 -15.70 23.97 -2.46
N LEU A 7 -14.54 23.93 -3.13
CA LEU A 7 -13.70 22.74 -3.07
C LEU A 7 -13.40 22.53 -1.59
N ARG A 8 -14.07 21.54 -0.96
CA ARG A 8 -13.78 21.15 0.43
C ARG A 8 -12.27 20.91 0.53
N ARG A 9 -11.59 21.68 1.37
CA ARG A 9 -10.16 21.51 1.66
C ARG A 9 -9.92 20.04 2.03
N ALA A 10 -9.02 19.37 1.32
CA ALA A 10 -8.72 17.95 1.49
C ALA A 10 -7.92 17.61 2.78
N ALA A 11 -7.94 18.49 3.77
CA ALA A 11 -7.23 18.34 5.03
C ALA A 11 -8.19 18.53 6.20
N ASP A 12 -8.70 17.39 6.69
CA ASP A 12 -9.56 17.31 7.88
C ASP A 12 -8.97 16.32 8.91
N VAL A 13 -7.66 16.12 8.82
CA VAL A 13 -6.91 15.25 9.72
C VAL A 13 -5.81 16.07 10.36
N ASP A 14 -6.03 16.44 11.62
CA ASP A 14 -5.00 17.03 12.47
C ASP A 14 -3.97 15.96 12.83
N LEU A 15 -2.83 15.96 12.13
CA LEU A 15 -1.77 14.97 12.32
C LEU A 15 -0.96 15.19 13.59
N ASP A 16 -1.06 16.36 14.25
CA ASP A 16 -0.32 16.66 15.48
C ASP A 16 -0.77 15.77 16.65
N GLN A 17 -1.94 15.14 16.53
CA GLN A 17 -2.48 14.19 17.51
C GLN A 17 -1.93 12.77 17.36
N PHE A 18 -1.12 12.51 16.32
CA PHE A 18 -0.68 11.17 15.98
C PHE A 18 0.85 11.08 15.91
N VAL A 19 1.39 9.91 16.25
CA VAL A 19 2.79 9.59 15.95
C VAL A 19 2.91 9.37 14.44
N THR A 20 3.74 10.18 13.78
CA THR A 20 3.86 10.25 12.30
C THR A 20 5.13 9.63 11.75
N ALA A 21 6.04 9.19 12.62
CA ALA A 21 7.34 8.63 12.26
C ALA A 21 7.67 7.45 13.17
N PRO A 22 8.58 6.55 12.75
CA PRO A 22 9.03 5.44 13.58
C PRO A 22 9.50 5.90 14.97
N ASP A 23 8.80 5.45 16.02
CA ASP A 23 9.12 5.66 17.44
C ASP A 23 9.80 4.43 18.08
N THR A 24 10.01 3.39 17.27
CA THR A 24 10.54 2.09 17.68
C THR A 24 11.67 1.67 16.75
N GLN A 25 12.56 0.81 17.25
CA GLN A 25 13.60 0.22 16.40
C GLN A 25 12.98 -0.77 15.40
N ARG A 26 13.52 -0.77 14.17
CA ARG A 26 13.17 -1.75 13.16
C ARG A 26 13.60 -3.14 13.65
N ALA A 27 12.63 -4.00 13.92
CA ALA A 27 12.88 -5.39 14.27
C ALA A 27 13.47 -6.16 13.08
N ALA A 28 14.11 -7.29 13.36
CA ALA A 28 14.51 -8.24 12.31
C ALA A 28 13.27 -8.72 11.55
N GLN A 29 13.41 -8.89 10.23
CA GLN A 29 12.33 -9.44 9.42
C GLN A 29 12.06 -10.90 9.81
N THR A 30 10.79 -11.26 9.83
CA THR A 30 10.32 -12.61 10.18
C THR A 30 9.73 -13.29 8.95
N SER A 31 9.57 -14.61 9.00
CA SER A 31 8.74 -15.31 8.02
C SER A 31 7.25 -15.01 8.28
N PRO A 32 6.38 -15.10 7.25
CA PRO A 32 4.94 -15.00 7.44
C PRO A 32 4.42 -15.95 8.53
N SER A 33 4.91 -17.19 8.57
CA SER A 33 4.54 -18.20 9.57
C SER A 33 4.89 -17.87 11.02
N GLN A 34 5.67 -16.80 11.27
CA GLN A 34 6.01 -16.31 12.61
C GLN A 34 5.10 -15.16 13.07
N VAL A 35 4.12 -14.74 12.27
CA VAL A 35 3.14 -13.75 12.68
C VAL A 35 2.27 -14.32 13.81
N GLU A 36 2.01 -13.51 14.84
CA GLU A 36 1.18 -13.90 15.98
C GLU A 36 -0.22 -14.37 15.52
N PRO A 37 -0.76 -15.49 16.03
CA PRO A 37 -2.01 -16.06 15.54
C PRO A 37 -3.19 -15.09 15.52
N ALA A 38 -3.30 -14.23 16.54
CA ALA A 38 -4.37 -13.23 16.61
C ALA A 38 -4.25 -12.15 15.51
N ASP A 39 -3.02 -11.78 15.14
CA ASP A 39 -2.79 -10.85 14.03
C ASP A 39 -3.04 -11.56 12.69
N ALA A 40 -2.60 -12.82 12.56
CA ALA A 40 -2.82 -13.66 11.39
C ALA A 40 -4.31 -13.81 11.05
N GLU A 41 -5.17 -14.00 12.06
CA GLU A 41 -6.63 -14.09 11.87
C GLU A 41 -7.21 -12.78 11.32
N VAL A 42 -6.74 -11.63 11.81
CA VAL A 42 -7.16 -10.32 11.29
C VAL A 42 -6.67 -10.13 9.86
N MET A 43 -5.42 -10.49 9.56
CA MET A 43 -4.86 -10.44 8.21
C MET A 43 -5.63 -11.33 7.22
N ALA A 44 -6.04 -12.53 7.65
CA ALA A 44 -6.83 -13.45 6.84
C ALA A 44 -8.20 -12.86 6.49
N SER A 45 -8.82 -12.10 7.40
CA SER A 45 -10.10 -11.41 7.14
C SER A 45 -10.03 -10.38 5.99
N VAL A 46 -8.81 -9.93 5.65
CA VAL A 46 -8.55 -9.03 4.51
C VAL A 46 -7.77 -9.73 3.38
N GLY A 47 -7.84 -11.06 3.32
CA GLY A 47 -7.30 -11.87 2.21
C GLY A 47 -5.79 -12.12 2.26
N VAL A 48 -5.13 -11.73 3.35
CA VAL A 48 -3.69 -11.97 3.55
C VAL A 48 -3.49 -13.23 4.38
N HIS A 49 -2.92 -14.27 3.78
CA HIS A 49 -2.69 -15.56 4.44
C HIS A 49 -1.22 -15.71 4.82
N VAL A 50 -0.93 -15.85 6.10
CA VAL A 50 0.47 -15.97 6.59
C VAL A 50 0.97 -17.42 6.65
N GLU A 51 0.09 -18.37 6.34
CA GLU A 51 0.35 -19.79 6.21
C GLU A 51 -0.11 -20.28 4.83
N GLY A 52 0.49 -21.37 4.36
CA GLY A 52 0.16 -22.00 3.08
C GLY A 52 1.09 -21.63 1.93
N GLU A 53 0.83 -22.25 0.78
CA GLU A 53 1.60 -22.10 -0.46
C GLU A 53 0.77 -21.45 -1.58
N ASP A 54 -0.35 -20.79 -1.23
CA ASP A 54 -1.29 -20.18 -2.18
C ASP A 54 -0.90 -18.74 -2.58
N ARG A 55 0.34 -18.33 -2.30
CA ARG A 55 0.86 -16.98 -2.56
C ARG A 55 2.27 -17.03 -3.13
N SER A 56 2.54 -16.21 -4.14
CA SER A 56 3.87 -16.09 -4.75
C SER A 56 4.82 -15.20 -3.94
N GLY A 57 4.29 -14.32 -3.10
CA GLY A 57 5.08 -13.47 -2.24
C GLY A 57 4.22 -12.71 -1.22
N THR A 58 4.85 -12.33 -0.11
CA THR A 58 4.19 -11.70 1.04
C THR A 58 5.00 -10.51 1.53
N PHE A 59 4.35 -9.35 1.55
CA PHE A 59 4.85 -8.16 2.24
C PHE A 59 3.92 -7.83 3.42
N ILE A 60 4.49 -7.54 4.59
CA ILE A 60 3.72 -7.08 5.75
C ILE A 60 4.42 -5.85 6.30
N LEU A 61 3.73 -4.72 6.31
CA LEU A 61 4.10 -3.51 7.05
C LEU A 61 3.30 -3.47 8.34
N ARG A 62 3.98 -3.47 9.48
CA ARG A 62 3.38 -3.33 10.80
C ARG A 62 3.72 -1.95 11.36
N ASP A 63 2.69 -1.15 11.58
CA ASP A 63 2.81 0.26 11.97
C ASP A 63 3.72 1.02 10.99
N PHE A 64 5.00 1.20 11.36
CA PHE A 64 5.98 1.90 10.54
C PHE A 64 7.03 1.00 9.87
N HIS A 65 7.10 -0.28 10.25
CA HIS A 65 8.23 -1.15 9.92
C HIS A 65 7.82 -2.34 9.07
N PRO A 66 8.55 -2.65 7.97
CA PRO A 66 8.38 -3.91 7.27
C PRO A 66 8.71 -5.08 8.20
N LEU A 67 7.72 -5.94 8.45
CA LEU A 67 7.82 -7.14 9.27
C LEU A 67 8.22 -8.35 8.43
N CYS A 68 7.59 -8.54 7.27
CA CYS A 68 7.86 -9.65 6.35
C CYS A 68 8.06 -9.11 4.94
N VAL A 69 9.09 -9.59 4.25
CA VAL A 69 9.30 -9.36 2.81
C VAL A 69 9.81 -10.65 2.20
N VAL A 70 8.92 -11.40 1.54
CA VAL A 70 9.24 -12.71 0.96
C VAL A 70 8.75 -12.78 -0.47
N ALA A 71 9.61 -13.21 -1.39
CA ALA A 71 9.26 -13.57 -2.76
C ALA A 71 9.67 -15.02 -3.01
N HIS A 72 8.79 -15.81 -3.62
CA HIS A 72 9.01 -17.23 -3.89
C HIS A 72 9.38 -17.53 -5.35
N SER A 73 9.55 -16.50 -6.19
CA SER A 73 10.00 -16.62 -7.58
C SER A 73 10.89 -15.44 -7.96
N ASP A 74 11.80 -15.66 -8.91
CA ASP A 74 12.59 -14.63 -9.57
C ASP A 74 11.80 -13.89 -10.66
N ASP A 75 10.57 -14.27 -10.96
CA ASP A 75 9.71 -13.62 -11.97
C ASP A 75 9.33 -12.17 -11.61
N PHE A 76 9.41 -11.84 -10.33
CA PHE A 76 9.11 -10.51 -9.81
C PHE A 76 10.05 -10.15 -8.66
N GLU A 77 10.09 -8.87 -8.33
CA GLU A 77 10.76 -8.35 -7.15
C GLU A 77 9.74 -7.79 -6.18
N LEU A 78 9.94 -8.06 -4.89
CA LEU A 78 9.17 -7.51 -3.79
C LEU A 78 10.13 -6.96 -2.75
N LEU A 79 10.06 -5.66 -2.48
CA LEU A 79 10.95 -4.95 -1.57
C LEU A 79 10.15 -3.95 -0.72
N ALA A 80 10.72 -3.54 0.41
CA ALA A 80 10.29 -2.28 1.02
C ALA A 80 10.65 -1.12 0.07
N LEU A 81 9.78 -0.13 -0.05
CA LEU A 81 9.97 0.96 -1.01
C LEU A 81 11.30 1.70 -0.80
N ALA A 82 11.69 1.97 0.44
CA ALA A 82 12.97 2.59 0.76
C ALA A 82 14.18 1.76 0.27
N ASP A 83 14.13 0.44 0.41
CA ASP A 83 15.17 -0.47 -0.09
C ASP A 83 15.22 -0.44 -1.62
N ALA A 84 14.07 -0.41 -2.30
CA ALA A 84 13.98 -0.28 -3.76
C ALA A 84 14.55 1.06 -4.27
N LEU A 85 14.26 2.17 -3.58
CA LEU A 85 14.78 3.50 -3.93
C LEU A 85 16.30 3.62 -3.74
N ARG A 86 16.87 2.88 -2.79
CA ARG A 86 18.33 2.77 -2.63
C ARG A 86 18.96 1.88 -3.69
N LYS A 87 18.29 0.78 -4.05
CA LYS A 87 18.76 -0.19 -5.05
C LYS A 87 18.71 0.35 -6.48
N TYR A 88 17.67 1.11 -6.82
CA TYR A 88 17.36 1.51 -8.18
C TYR A 88 17.39 3.02 -8.38
N GLY A 89 18.51 3.54 -8.91
CA GLY A 89 18.64 4.97 -9.23
C GLY A 89 17.57 5.49 -10.20
N TRP A 90 17.11 4.63 -11.13
CA TRP A 90 16.07 4.99 -12.11
C TRP A 90 14.66 5.11 -11.51
N LEU A 91 14.42 4.58 -10.30
CA LEU A 91 13.08 4.50 -9.74
C LEU A 91 12.50 5.90 -9.48
N ARG A 92 13.32 6.81 -8.95
CA ARG A 92 12.94 8.20 -8.66
C ARG A 92 12.58 8.99 -9.92
N GLU A 93 13.34 8.78 -10.98
CA GLU A 93 13.18 9.53 -12.22
C GLU A 93 11.96 9.08 -13.02
N ARG A 94 11.63 7.78 -12.97
CA ARG A 94 10.65 7.18 -13.87
C ARG A 94 9.29 6.87 -13.23
N TYR A 95 9.25 6.55 -11.93
CA TYR A 95 8.06 5.94 -11.34
C TYR A 95 7.68 6.43 -9.94
N TYR A 96 8.56 7.13 -9.22
CA TYR A 96 8.23 7.64 -7.89
C TYR A 96 7.65 9.06 -7.98
N TRP A 97 6.40 9.23 -7.53
CA TRP A 97 5.58 10.45 -7.63
C TRP A 97 5.35 10.92 -9.08
N LYS A 98 5.09 9.99 -10.00
CA LYS A 98 4.84 10.29 -11.44
C LYS A 98 3.39 10.09 -11.85
N ALA A 99 2.73 9.07 -11.31
CA ALA A 99 1.30 8.85 -11.49
C ALA A 99 0.47 9.68 -10.49
N VAL A 100 1.03 9.93 -9.30
CA VAL A 100 0.44 10.82 -8.29
C VAL A 100 1.45 11.93 -7.98
N PRO A 101 1.15 13.21 -8.24
CA PRO A 101 2.04 14.31 -7.86
C PRO A 101 2.21 14.42 -6.35
N ALA A 102 3.44 14.71 -5.89
CA ALA A 102 3.74 14.87 -4.46
C ALA A 102 3.02 16.06 -3.82
N ASP A 103 2.70 17.08 -4.62
CA ASP A 103 2.02 18.32 -4.22
C ASP A 103 0.53 18.35 -4.61
N LEU A 104 -0.05 17.19 -4.95
CA LEU A 104 -1.45 17.09 -5.38
C LEU A 104 -2.43 17.62 -4.32
N ASP A 105 -2.23 17.22 -3.07
CA ASP A 105 -2.95 17.74 -1.90
C ASP A 105 -2.10 17.62 -0.63
N GLU A 106 -2.68 17.98 0.52
CA GLU A 106 -1.98 17.87 1.81
C GLU A 106 -1.59 16.42 2.14
N ILE A 107 -2.39 15.43 1.74
CA ILE A 107 -2.10 14.02 2.03
C ILE A 107 -0.86 13.56 1.27
N THR A 108 -0.75 13.89 -0.02
CA THR A 108 0.45 13.55 -0.80
C THR A 108 1.67 14.30 -0.28
N ALA A 109 1.52 15.56 0.13
CA ALA A 109 2.62 16.35 0.69
C ALA A 109 3.13 15.76 2.01
N GLN A 110 2.22 15.28 2.89
CA GLN A 110 2.57 14.62 4.14
C GLN A 110 3.28 13.27 3.89
N CYS A 111 2.77 12.44 2.97
CA CYS A 111 3.48 11.21 2.60
C CYS A 111 4.86 11.49 1.96
N ALA A 112 5.02 12.58 1.21
CA ALA A 112 6.28 12.98 0.60
C ALA A 112 7.31 13.56 1.58
N SER A 113 6.87 14.05 2.75
CA SER A 113 7.76 14.64 3.77
C SER A 113 8.52 13.59 4.59
N GLN A 114 8.10 12.32 4.51
CA GLN A 114 8.73 11.21 5.22
C GLN A 114 10.20 11.05 4.80
N PRO A 115 11.18 11.10 5.75
CA PRO A 115 12.60 10.97 5.42
C PRO A 115 12.95 9.64 4.75
N GLU A 116 12.30 8.56 5.21
CA GLU A 116 12.38 7.23 4.60
C GLU A 116 10.95 6.75 4.30
N PRO A 117 10.58 6.56 3.02
CA PRO A 117 9.22 6.20 2.66
C PRO A 117 8.91 4.75 3.04
N GLN A 118 7.76 4.56 3.66
CA GLN A 118 7.21 3.25 4.02
C GLN A 118 6.29 2.75 2.90
N GLY A 119 6.09 1.44 2.84
CA GLY A 119 5.27 0.78 1.82
C GLY A 119 6.06 -0.23 1.00
N TYR A 120 5.43 -0.78 -0.03
CA TYR A 120 6.00 -1.83 -0.86
C TYR A 120 6.37 -1.35 -2.25
N PHE A 121 7.37 -2.02 -2.81
CA PHE A 121 7.72 -1.97 -4.21
C PHE A 121 7.51 -3.36 -4.83
N VAL A 122 6.75 -3.41 -5.91
CA VAL A 122 6.58 -4.62 -6.74
C VAL A 122 7.03 -4.31 -8.16
N ARG A 123 7.89 -5.17 -8.72
CA ARG A 123 8.23 -5.14 -10.15
C ARG A 123 8.09 -6.53 -10.75
N VAL A 124 7.22 -6.68 -11.73
CA VAL A 124 7.07 -7.92 -12.50
C VAL A 124 7.91 -7.81 -13.77
N LYS A 125 8.79 -8.78 -14.00
CA LYS A 125 9.73 -8.76 -15.13
C LYS A 125 9.01 -8.97 -16.45
N LYS A 126 9.60 -8.47 -17.54
CA LYS A 126 9.07 -8.60 -18.90
C LYS A 126 8.68 -10.04 -19.23
N GLY A 127 7.46 -10.23 -19.73
CA GLY A 127 6.90 -11.52 -20.13
C GLY A 127 6.56 -12.48 -18.98
N ALA A 128 6.85 -12.12 -17.73
CA ALA A 128 6.60 -13.00 -16.60
C ALA A 128 5.12 -13.00 -16.22
N LYS A 129 4.56 -14.18 -15.96
CA LYS A 129 3.17 -14.35 -15.54
C LYS A 129 3.15 -15.02 -14.17
N VAL A 130 2.90 -14.23 -13.14
CA VAL A 130 2.90 -14.72 -11.76
C VAL A 130 1.59 -15.48 -11.52
N SER A 131 1.68 -16.81 -11.36
CA SER A 131 0.52 -17.71 -11.36
C SER A 131 -0.34 -17.62 -10.10
N LEU A 132 0.28 -17.45 -8.94
CA LEU A 132 -0.40 -17.23 -7.66
C LEU A 132 -0.31 -15.76 -7.25
N PRO A 133 -1.29 -15.22 -6.50
CA PRO A 133 -1.27 -13.82 -6.10
C PRO A 133 -0.03 -13.46 -5.27
N VAL A 134 0.49 -12.25 -5.48
CA VAL A 134 1.36 -11.59 -4.50
C VAL A 134 0.46 -10.85 -3.53
N GLN A 135 0.80 -10.87 -2.24
CA GLN A 135 0.03 -10.18 -1.22
C GLN A 135 0.85 -9.14 -0.45
N ALA A 136 0.18 -8.06 -0.07
CA ALA A 136 0.70 -7.04 0.83
C ALA A 136 -0.29 -6.80 1.97
N CYS A 137 0.22 -6.61 3.18
CA CYS A 137 -0.57 -6.19 4.33
C CYS A 137 -0.06 -4.88 4.90
N LEU A 138 -0.97 -3.92 5.06
CA LEU A 138 -0.74 -2.63 5.70
C LEU A 138 -1.48 -2.65 7.03
N TYR A 139 -0.75 -2.98 8.09
CA TYR A 139 -1.34 -3.40 9.36
C TYR A 139 -1.00 -2.41 10.49
N ILE A 140 -2.03 -1.86 11.12
CA ILE A 140 -1.90 -0.94 12.25
C ILE A 140 -2.21 -1.70 13.54
N THR A 141 -1.25 -1.79 14.45
CA THR A 141 -1.37 -2.55 15.71
C THR A 141 -1.52 -1.70 16.95
N ARG A 142 -1.20 -0.41 16.84
CA ARG A 142 -1.27 0.55 17.94
C ARG A 142 -2.19 1.72 17.58
N GLY A 143 -2.84 2.26 18.60
CA GLY A 143 -3.61 3.49 18.47
C GLY A 143 -2.71 4.73 18.36
N ASP A 144 -3.30 5.83 17.92
CA ASP A 144 -2.71 7.17 17.90
C ASP A 144 -1.45 7.28 17.04
N ILE A 145 -1.40 6.48 15.97
CA ILE A 145 -0.40 6.59 14.91
C ILE A 145 -1.03 7.05 13.59
N ALA A 146 -0.22 7.71 12.77
CA ALA A 146 -0.51 8.00 11.38
C ALA A 146 0.41 7.16 10.49
N GLN A 147 -0.13 6.05 9.98
CA GLN A 147 0.57 5.22 9.01
C GLN A 147 0.54 5.90 7.64
N MET A 148 1.70 6.39 7.20
CA MET A 148 1.91 7.04 5.91
C MET A 148 2.67 6.12 4.97
N VAL A 149 2.00 5.64 3.93
CA VAL A 149 2.57 4.66 2.99
C VAL A 149 2.58 5.19 1.57
N HIS A 150 3.59 4.78 0.83
CA HIS A 150 3.71 4.95 -0.60
C HIS A 150 4.06 3.59 -1.21
N ASN A 151 3.20 3.10 -2.11
CA ASN A 151 3.38 1.85 -2.81
C ASN A 151 3.63 2.11 -4.29
N VAL A 152 4.60 1.39 -4.88
CA VAL A 152 4.90 1.47 -6.31
C VAL A 152 4.83 0.07 -6.92
N VAL A 153 3.98 -0.09 -7.93
CA VAL A 153 3.79 -1.35 -8.64
C VAL A 153 4.10 -1.14 -10.12
N ILE A 154 5.06 -1.91 -10.63
CA ILE A 154 5.51 -1.84 -12.02
C ILE A 154 5.32 -3.21 -12.66
N LEU A 155 4.56 -3.24 -13.76
CA LEU A 155 4.47 -4.38 -14.65
C LEU A 155 5.19 -4.04 -15.95
N GLU A 156 6.24 -4.77 -16.26
CA GLU A 156 6.93 -4.64 -17.55
C GLU A 156 6.09 -5.22 -18.69
N GLU A 157 6.52 -4.98 -19.94
CA GLU A 157 5.84 -5.45 -21.14
C GLU A 157 5.47 -6.95 -21.08
N ASP A 158 4.29 -7.29 -21.55
CA ASP A 158 3.73 -8.66 -21.60
C ASP A 158 3.67 -9.40 -20.24
N SER A 159 3.80 -8.69 -19.11
CA SER A 159 3.77 -9.30 -17.77
C SER A 159 2.37 -9.36 -17.16
N GLU A 160 2.16 -10.26 -16.19
CA GLU A 160 0.87 -10.44 -15.54
C GLU A 160 1.00 -10.66 -14.03
N LEU A 161 0.17 -9.97 -13.25
CA LEU A 161 0.11 -10.09 -11.80
C LEU A 161 -1.31 -9.92 -11.25
N HIS A 162 -1.66 -10.79 -10.29
CA HIS A 162 -2.71 -10.51 -9.31
C HIS A 162 -2.08 -10.07 -7.99
N LEU A 163 -2.36 -8.83 -7.59
CA LEU A 163 -1.94 -8.26 -6.31
C LEU A 163 -3.15 -8.18 -5.36
N ILE A 164 -3.00 -8.76 -4.18
CA ILE A 164 -3.97 -8.63 -3.08
C ILE A 164 -3.35 -7.71 -2.02
N THR A 165 -4.00 -6.60 -1.70
CA THR A 165 -3.58 -5.74 -0.59
C THR A 165 -4.66 -5.72 0.48
N GLY A 166 -4.31 -6.17 1.68
CA GLY A 166 -5.16 -6.11 2.85
C GLY A 166 -4.73 -4.97 3.77
N CYS A 167 -5.65 -4.08 4.13
CA CYS A 167 -5.41 -3.01 5.09
C CYS A 167 -6.31 -3.20 6.31
N ALA A 168 -5.71 -3.32 7.49
CA ALA A 168 -6.46 -3.62 8.69
C ALA A 168 -5.85 -3.01 9.94
N THR A 169 -6.68 -2.88 10.97
CA THR A 169 -6.22 -2.60 12.33
C THR A 169 -6.36 -3.82 13.22
N ARG A 170 -5.44 -3.99 14.17
CA ARG A 170 -5.59 -4.95 15.27
C ARG A 170 -6.88 -4.69 16.05
N THR A 171 -7.50 -5.76 16.54
CA THR A 171 -8.66 -5.68 17.44
C THR A 171 -8.36 -4.77 18.63
N GLY A 172 -9.28 -3.84 18.90
CA GLY A 172 -9.15 -2.86 19.99
C GLY A 172 -8.52 -1.53 19.58
N VAL A 173 -7.88 -1.43 18.41
CA VAL A 173 -7.44 -0.13 17.87
C VAL A 173 -8.65 0.64 17.35
N SER A 174 -8.96 1.78 17.95
CA SER A 174 -10.09 2.63 17.58
C SER A 174 -9.70 4.01 17.05
N SER A 175 -8.45 4.45 17.25
CA SER A 175 -7.94 5.76 16.84
C SER A 175 -6.64 5.56 16.05
N ALA A 176 -6.64 5.88 14.76
CA ALA A 176 -5.45 5.89 13.91
C ALA A 176 -5.76 6.63 12.61
N VAL A 177 -4.71 6.99 11.87
CA VAL A 177 -4.82 7.55 10.53
C VAL A 177 -4.05 6.66 9.55
N HIS A 178 -4.66 6.37 8.40
CA HIS A 178 -4.00 5.72 7.28
C HIS A 178 -3.99 6.66 6.07
N LEU A 179 -2.81 7.18 5.74
CA LEU A 179 -2.56 7.97 4.53
C LEU A 179 -1.84 7.07 3.52
N GLY A 180 -2.50 6.75 2.42
CA GLY A 180 -1.98 5.77 1.45
C GLY A 180 -1.81 6.36 0.07
N VAL A 181 -0.61 6.26 -0.50
CA VAL A 181 -0.36 6.55 -1.91
C VAL A 181 -0.04 5.25 -2.62
N SER A 182 -0.69 4.97 -3.75
CA SER A 182 -0.36 3.81 -4.60
C SER A 182 -0.23 4.23 -6.06
N GLU A 183 0.94 4.01 -6.64
CA GLU A 183 1.22 4.25 -8.06
C GLU A 183 1.35 2.93 -8.80
N HIS A 184 0.56 2.76 -9.86
CA HIS A 184 0.59 1.56 -10.70
C HIS A 184 1.04 1.93 -12.12
N TYR A 185 2.00 1.19 -12.65
CA TYR A 185 2.54 1.36 -14.00
C TYR A 185 2.39 0.05 -14.74
N VAL A 186 1.41 0.00 -15.65
CA VAL A 186 1.08 -1.18 -16.44
C VAL A 186 1.65 -1.00 -17.84
N GLY A 187 2.77 -1.70 -18.10
CA GLY A 187 3.46 -1.66 -19.38
C GLY A 187 2.64 -2.24 -20.53
N ARG A 188 3.17 -2.10 -21.75
CA ARG A 188 2.52 -2.60 -22.97
C ARG A 188 2.09 -4.06 -22.85
N ASN A 189 0.83 -4.34 -23.20
CA ASN A 189 0.19 -5.67 -23.09
C ASN A 189 0.20 -6.31 -21.68
N ALA A 190 0.65 -5.59 -20.65
CA ALA A 190 0.72 -6.13 -19.31
C ALA A 190 -0.65 -6.13 -18.63
N ARG A 191 -0.84 -6.99 -17.63
CA ARG A 191 -2.13 -7.17 -16.96
C ARG A 191 -1.97 -7.16 -15.45
N LEU A 192 -2.52 -6.12 -14.82
CA LEU A 192 -2.60 -6.00 -13.37
C LEU A 192 -4.04 -6.19 -12.89
N THR A 193 -4.26 -7.22 -12.07
CA THR A 193 -5.45 -7.30 -11.21
C THR A 193 -5.06 -6.86 -9.81
N SER A 194 -5.63 -5.77 -9.32
CA SER A 194 -5.42 -5.27 -7.96
C SER A 194 -6.69 -5.46 -7.15
N THR A 195 -6.60 -6.20 -6.05
CA THR A 195 -7.69 -6.42 -5.10
C THR A 195 -7.30 -5.81 -3.77
N MET A 196 -8.01 -4.75 -3.35
CA MET A 196 -7.79 -4.04 -2.09
C MET A 196 -8.93 -4.36 -1.13
N ILE A 197 -8.61 -4.86 0.06
CA ILE A 197 -9.60 -5.21 1.10
C ILE A 197 -9.30 -4.42 2.36
N HIS A 198 -10.26 -3.60 2.81
CA HIS A 198 -10.16 -2.72 3.96
C HIS A 198 -11.02 -3.21 5.14
N SER A 199 -10.44 -3.23 6.33
CA SER A 199 -11.12 -3.60 7.58
C SER A 199 -10.56 -2.81 8.77
N TRP A 200 -11.15 -1.64 9.03
CA TRP A 200 -10.65 -0.66 9.99
C TRP A 200 -11.43 -0.61 11.30
N GLY A 201 -10.77 -0.16 12.36
CA GLY A 201 -11.39 0.21 13.63
C GLY A 201 -12.29 1.46 13.51
N PRO A 202 -13.26 1.63 14.42
CA PRO A 202 -14.40 2.55 14.23
C PRO A 202 -14.06 4.04 14.18
N GLY A 203 -12.93 4.50 14.75
CA GLY A 203 -12.49 5.90 14.68
C GLY A 203 -11.29 6.11 13.76
N VAL A 204 -10.93 5.11 12.96
CA VAL A 204 -9.79 5.21 12.03
C VAL A 204 -10.17 6.06 10.83
N LYS A 205 -9.31 7.01 10.48
CA LYS A 205 -9.46 7.88 9.30
C LYS A 205 -8.57 7.38 8.16
N VAL A 206 -9.13 7.29 6.96
CA VAL A 206 -8.45 6.67 5.81
C VAL A 206 -8.47 7.63 4.61
N ARG A 207 -7.30 7.88 4.01
CA ARG A 207 -7.07 8.82 2.91
C ARG A 207 -6.18 8.21 1.82
N PRO A 208 -6.74 7.34 0.96
CA PRO A 208 -5.99 6.81 -0.17
C PRO A 208 -5.93 7.82 -1.32
N ARG A 209 -4.81 7.86 -2.02
CA ARG A 209 -4.60 8.45 -3.34
C ARG A 209 -3.97 7.38 -4.22
N SER A 210 -4.52 7.20 -5.40
CA SER A 210 -3.97 6.23 -6.35
C SER A 210 -3.94 6.85 -7.73
N GLY A 211 -2.87 6.55 -8.46
CA GLY A 211 -2.69 6.94 -9.85
C GLY A 211 -2.23 5.72 -10.64
N THR A 212 -2.83 5.51 -11.81
CA THR A 212 -2.47 4.37 -12.66
C THR A 212 -2.16 4.83 -14.08
N ILE A 213 -0.98 4.45 -14.59
CA ILE A 213 -0.59 4.67 -15.98
C ILE A 213 -0.64 3.32 -16.71
N VAL A 214 -1.44 3.25 -17.77
CA VAL A 214 -1.61 2.05 -18.60
C VAL A 214 -1.11 2.33 -20.01
N GLU A 215 -0.10 1.58 -20.45
CA GLU A 215 0.42 1.67 -21.81
C GLU A 215 -0.45 0.88 -22.81
N ALA A 216 -0.12 0.98 -24.10
CA ALA A 216 -0.87 0.37 -25.18
C ALA A 216 -1.08 -1.14 -24.98
N GLY A 217 -2.35 -1.58 -25.06
CA GLY A 217 -2.74 -2.98 -24.86
C GLY A 217 -2.69 -3.47 -23.42
N GLY A 218 -2.20 -2.65 -22.47
CA GLY A 218 -2.22 -2.98 -21.06
C GLY A 218 -3.64 -3.02 -20.48
N MET A 219 -3.82 -3.78 -19.41
CA MET A 219 -5.09 -3.89 -18.68
C MET A 219 -4.89 -3.73 -17.19
N PHE A 220 -5.69 -2.84 -16.59
CA PHE A 220 -5.77 -2.66 -15.16
C PHE A 220 -7.18 -2.97 -14.67
N ILE A 221 -7.29 -3.89 -13.72
CA ILE A 221 -8.54 -4.25 -13.05
C ILE A 221 -8.36 -3.91 -11.57
N SER A 222 -9.22 -3.04 -11.04
CA SER A 222 -9.22 -2.65 -9.63
C SER A 222 -10.49 -3.13 -8.94
N ASN A 223 -10.33 -3.94 -7.90
CA ASN A 223 -11.40 -4.37 -7.01
C ASN A 223 -11.16 -3.76 -5.65
N TYR A 224 -12.07 -2.91 -5.19
CA TYR A 224 -12.01 -2.32 -3.85
C TYR A 224 -13.15 -2.85 -2.99
N VAL A 225 -12.81 -3.44 -1.86
CA VAL A 225 -13.75 -4.02 -0.89
C VAL A 225 -13.51 -3.37 0.46
N SER A 226 -14.58 -2.82 1.05
CA SER A 226 -14.53 -2.26 2.40
C SER A 226 -15.47 -3.05 3.31
N LEU A 227 -14.91 -3.95 4.11
CA LEU A 227 -15.67 -4.80 5.04
C LEU A 227 -16.06 -4.02 6.29
N ARG A 228 -15.11 -3.23 6.82
CA ARG A 228 -15.34 -2.28 7.92
C ARG A 228 -14.71 -0.95 7.53
N PRO A 229 -15.50 0.09 7.19
CA PRO A 229 -14.98 1.32 6.63
C PRO A 229 -14.20 2.18 7.63
N GLY A 230 -14.32 1.95 8.94
CA GLY A 230 -13.78 2.85 9.94
C GLY A 230 -14.62 4.12 10.08
N GLY A 231 -14.05 5.15 10.72
CA GLY A 231 -14.80 6.35 11.10
C GLY A 231 -15.02 7.31 9.94
N ASP A 232 -14.05 7.40 9.04
CA ASP A 232 -14.11 8.30 7.89
C ASP A 232 -13.14 7.89 6.77
N ILE A 233 -13.68 7.59 5.58
CA ILE A 233 -12.93 7.27 4.37
C ILE A 233 -13.17 8.35 3.31
N GLN A 234 -12.09 8.92 2.79
CA GLN A 234 -12.15 9.79 1.61
C GLN A 234 -11.18 9.28 0.53
N SER A 235 -11.75 8.67 -0.50
CA SER A 235 -11.03 8.08 -1.64
C SER A 235 -11.45 8.75 -2.95
N ASN A 236 -10.50 9.00 -3.85
CA ASN A 236 -10.75 9.50 -5.20
C ASN A 236 -9.65 8.98 -6.16
N PRO A 237 -9.69 7.69 -6.55
CA PRO A 237 -8.69 7.11 -7.44
C PRO A 237 -8.72 7.79 -8.82
N ARG A 238 -7.55 7.96 -9.44
CA ARG A 238 -7.38 8.60 -10.75
C ARG A 238 -6.66 7.71 -11.75
#